data_AF-A0A7S4UHJ0-F1
#
_entry.id   AF-A0A7S4UHJ0-F1
#
_cell.length_a   1.000
_cell.length_b   1.000
_cell.length_c   1.000
_cell.angle_alpha   90.00
_cell.angle_beta   90.00
_cell.angle_gamma   90.00
#
_symmetry.space_group_name_H-M   'P 1'
#
loop_
_entity.id
_entity.type
_entity.pdbx_description
1 polymer ?
#
loop_
_entity_poly.entity_id
_entity_poly.type
_entity_poly.pdbx_seq_one_letter_code
_entity_poly.pdbx_strand_id
1 'polypeptide(L)'
;GGEGEWFDNMAARGQVERAASICVFHGQLVKAIEILTKEANRLQRESSHSFSSLQRASSLQLSSVALAGYSGDQVWKNMSKTLLSQLQHPYLRCCFNFLSSDAESAHQTCKMVLNSDINFSDKIAFATCFLNDEHLTEFIQQTTDHCTRNGLLQGLLLTGVNEKGVELLQNYVNRTSDVQTASLIASLVPSLSRDPCFLRWTTAYRNLLDRWKLWKVRSLFDIERGRVVRKGKERG
;
A
#
# COMPACT_ATOMS: atom_id res chain seq x y z
N GLY A 1 2.64 -25.42 0.61
CA GLY A 1 1.89 -24.74 -0.45
C GLY A 1 1.06 -23.61 0.12
N GLY A 2 1.69 -22.49 0.49
CA GLY A 2 0.99 -21.31 1.06
C GLY A 2 1.24 -20.02 0.28
N GLU A 3 2.44 -19.83 -0.26
CA GLU A 3 2.78 -18.60 -1.01
C GLU A 3 2.10 -18.54 -2.39
N GLY A 4 2.04 -19.67 -3.11
CA GLY A 4 1.37 -19.73 -4.42
C GLY A 4 -0.11 -19.34 -4.36
N GLU A 5 -0.82 -19.78 -3.31
CA GLU A 5 -2.23 -19.45 -3.11
C GLU A 5 -2.46 -17.97 -2.78
N TRP A 6 -1.49 -17.32 -2.12
CA TRP A 6 -1.60 -15.91 -1.76
C TRP A 6 -1.60 -15.00 -3.01
N PHE A 7 -0.68 -15.25 -3.95
CA PHE A 7 -0.62 -14.50 -5.22
C PHE A 7 -1.86 -14.74 -6.09
N ASP A 8 -2.34 -15.99 -6.14
CA ASP A 8 -3.56 -16.34 -6.90
C ASP A 8 -4.80 -15.67 -6.31
N ASN A 9 -4.93 -15.60 -4.98
CA ASN A 9 -6.03 -14.89 -4.32
C ASN A 9 -5.96 -13.38 -4.58
N MET A 10 -4.77 -12.80 -4.56
CA MET A 10 -4.57 -11.38 -4.90
C MET A 10 -4.98 -11.09 -6.35
N ALA A 11 -4.53 -11.93 -7.30
CA ALA A 11 -4.92 -11.81 -8.69
C ALA A 11 -6.43 -11.97 -8.89
N ALA A 12 -7.07 -12.92 -8.19
CA ALA A 12 -8.52 -13.12 -8.23
C ALA A 12 -9.33 -11.90 -7.74
N ARG A 13 -8.75 -11.04 -6.89
CA ARG A 13 -9.33 -9.76 -6.46
C ARG A 13 -9.12 -8.61 -7.47
N GLY A 14 -8.61 -8.91 -8.67
CA GLY A 14 -8.33 -7.94 -9.73
C GLY A 14 -6.98 -7.24 -9.62
N GLN A 15 -6.17 -7.55 -8.60
CA GLN A 15 -4.85 -6.93 -8.36
C GLN A 15 -3.73 -7.70 -9.08
N VAL A 16 -3.92 -7.95 -10.39
CA VAL A 16 -3.09 -8.85 -11.19
C VAL A 16 -1.66 -8.33 -11.35
N GLU A 17 -1.50 -7.08 -11.73
CA GLU A 17 -0.20 -6.44 -11.92
C GLU A 17 0.58 -6.37 -10.62
N ARG A 18 -0.11 -6.05 -9.50
CA ARG A 18 0.48 -6.07 -8.16
C ARG A 18 0.98 -7.47 -7.80
N ALA A 19 0.14 -8.49 -7.97
CA ALA A 19 0.50 -9.87 -7.66
C ALA A 19 1.72 -10.33 -8.47
N ALA A 20 1.72 -10.06 -9.78
CA ALA A 20 2.82 -10.41 -10.67
C ALA A 20 4.13 -9.69 -10.29
N SER A 21 4.08 -8.38 -10.03
CA SER A 21 5.28 -7.62 -9.65
C SER A 21 5.87 -8.09 -8.32
N ILE A 22 5.02 -8.44 -7.33
CA ILE A 22 5.51 -9.01 -6.07
C ILE A 22 6.13 -10.39 -6.31
N CYS A 23 5.55 -11.24 -7.18
CA CYS A 23 6.19 -12.50 -7.57
C CYS A 23 7.59 -12.26 -8.15
N VAL A 24 7.74 -11.27 -9.02
CA VAL A 24 9.04 -10.91 -9.60
C VAL A 24 10.04 -10.45 -8.55
N PHE A 25 9.64 -9.60 -7.59
CA PHE A 25 10.52 -9.18 -6.50
C PHE A 25 11.03 -10.38 -5.68
N HIS A 26 10.23 -11.44 -5.54
CA HIS A 26 10.62 -12.66 -4.84
C HIS A 26 11.29 -13.71 -5.76
N GLY A 27 11.67 -13.36 -6.99
CA GLY A 27 12.31 -14.25 -7.95
C GLY A 27 11.39 -15.31 -8.59
N GLN A 28 10.08 -15.25 -8.36
CA GLN A 28 9.09 -16.19 -8.87
C GLN A 28 8.60 -15.79 -10.27
N LEU A 29 9.53 -15.73 -11.25
CA LEU A 29 9.22 -15.28 -12.62
C LEU A 29 8.16 -16.14 -13.31
N VAL A 30 8.23 -17.46 -13.15
CA VAL A 30 7.26 -18.40 -13.75
C VAL A 30 5.84 -18.09 -13.26
N LYS A 31 5.67 -17.87 -11.96
CA LYS A 31 4.36 -17.55 -11.37
C LYS A 31 3.84 -16.19 -11.86
N ALA A 32 4.73 -15.19 -11.99
CA ALA A 32 4.36 -13.90 -12.54
C ALA A 32 3.84 -14.02 -13.99
N ILE A 33 4.55 -14.78 -14.82
CA ILE A 33 4.18 -15.06 -16.23
C ILE A 33 2.81 -15.77 -16.29
N GLU A 34 2.59 -16.78 -15.44
CA GLU A 34 1.30 -17.49 -15.36
C GLU A 34 0.15 -16.54 -15.03
N ILE A 35 0.31 -15.70 -13.99
CA ILE A 35 -0.71 -14.74 -13.54
C ILE A 35 -1.06 -13.75 -14.66
N LEU A 36 -0.05 -13.16 -15.30
CA LEU A 36 -0.26 -12.18 -16.37
C LEU A 36 -0.91 -12.81 -17.61
N THR A 37 -0.44 -14.00 -18.01
CA THR A 37 -0.96 -14.71 -19.19
C THR A 37 -2.40 -15.16 -18.97
N LYS A 38 -2.72 -15.67 -17.78
CA LYS A 38 -4.08 -16.09 -17.42
C LYS A 38 -5.05 -14.92 -17.52
N GLU A 39 -4.69 -13.76 -16.97
CA GLU A 39 -5.54 -12.58 -17.03
C GLU A 39 -5.64 -11.99 -18.44
N ALA A 40 -4.54 -11.91 -19.19
CA ALA A 40 -4.54 -11.42 -20.56
C ALA A 40 -5.50 -12.25 -21.44
N ASN A 41 -5.42 -13.58 -21.35
CA ASN A 41 -6.31 -14.50 -22.06
C ASN A 41 -7.77 -14.37 -21.60
N ARG A 42 -8.00 -14.11 -20.31
CA ARG A 42 -9.35 -13.89 -19.77
C ARG A 42 -9.99 -12.64 -20.39
N LEU A 43 -9.27 -11.51 -20.37
CA LEU A 43 -9.72 -10.23 -20.94
C LEU A 43 -9.92 -10.29 -22.46
N GLN A 44 -9.12 -11.09 -23.18
CA GLN A 44 -9.30 -11.31 -24.62
C GLN A 44 -10.52 -12.18 -24.97
N ARG A 45 -11.00 -13.00 -24.05
CA ARG A 45 -12.19 -13.86 -24.26
C ARG A 45 -13.49 -13.22 -23.79
N GLU A 46 -13.43 -12.11 -23.08
CA GLU A 46 -14.63 -11.39 -22.62
C GLU A 46 -15.42 -10.84 -23.82
N SER A 47 -16.66 -11.29 -24.00
CA SER A 47 -17.53 -10.90 -25.12
C SER A 47 -17.86 -9.39 -25.20
N SER A 48 -17.60 -8.64 -24.12
CA SER A 48 -17.79 -7.18 -24.06
C SER A 48 -16.44 -6.50 -23.93
N HIS A 49 -15.79 -6.21 -25.06
CA HIS A 49 -14.51 -5.53 -25.07
C HIS A 49 -14.66 -4.01 -24.98
N SER A 50 -14.25 -3.43 -23.86
CA SER A 50 -13.91 -2.02 -23.82
C SER A 50 -12.55 -1.82 -24.50
N PHE A 51 -12.34 -0.66 -25.13
CA PHE A 51 -11.02 -0.28 -25.63
C PHE A 51 -9.94 -0.38 -24.52
N SER A 52 -10.31 0.01 -23.29
CA SER A 52 -9.41 -0.08 -22.13
C SER A 52 -9.09 -1.51 -21.70
N SER A 53 -10.03 -2.47 -21.84
CA SER A 53 -9.77 -3.87 -21.48
C SER A 53 -8.85 -4.55 -22.49
N LEU A 54 -9.01 -4.24 -23.78
CA LEU A 54 -8.10 -4.70 -24.83
C LEU A 54 -6.69 -4.12 -24.66
N GLN A 55 -6.58 -2.83 -24.37
CA GLN A 55 -5.29 -2.20 -24.11
C GLN A 55 -4.59 -2.82 -22.89
N ARG A 56 -5.35 -3.07 -21.81
CA ARG A 56 -4.82 -3.77 -20.63
C ARG A 56 -4.39 -5.20 -20.97
N ALA A 57 -5.21 -5.97 -21.69
CA ALA A 57 -4.87 -7.33 -22.10
C ALA A 57 -3.56 -7.37 -22.92
N SER A 58 -3.40 -6.45 -23.88
CA SER A 58 -2.17 -6.30 -24.65
C SER A 58 -0.97 -5.94 -23.77
N SER A 59 -1.13 -5.01 -22.82
CA SER A 59 -0.07 -4.64 -21.88
C SER A 59 0.36 -5.82 -21.00
N LEU A 60 -0.58 -6.63 -20.51
CA LEU A 60 -0.31 -7.83 -19.72
C LEU A 60 0.40 -8.90 -20.54
N GLN A 61 -0.05 -9.13 -21.77
CA GLN A 61 0.56 -10.10 -22.68
C GLN A 61 1.99 -9.71 -23.05
N LEU A 62 2.22 -8.44 -23.41
CA LEU A 62 3.56 -7.92 -23.69
C LEU A 62 4.48 -8.07 -22.47
N SER A 63 3.97 -7.78 -21.28
CA SER A 63 4.73 -7.95 -20.03
C SER A 63 5.08 -9.41 -19.78
N SER A 64 4.12 -10.33 -19.98
CA SER A 64 4.34 -11.77 -19.83
C SER A 64 5.43 -12.28 -20.79
N VAL A 65 5.36 -11.90 -22.07
CA VAL A 65 6.35 -12.28 -23.08
C VAL A 65 7.74 -11.73 -22.74
N ALA A 66 7.82 -10.46 -22.32
CA ALA A 66 9.09 -9.85 -21.93
C ALA A 66 9.70 -10.53 -20.69
N LEU A 67 8.88 -10.93 -19.70
CA LEU A 67 9.35 -11.69 -18.54
C LEU A 67 9.82 -13.11 -18.92
N ALA A 68 9.14 -13.78 -19.85
CA ALA A 68 9.54 -15.10 -20.33
C ALA A 68 10.89 -15.06 -21.06
N GLY A 69 11.19 -13.94 -21.73
CA GLY A 69 12.47 -13.70 -22.39
C GLY A 69 13.57 -13.11 -21.50
N TYR A 70 13.37 -13.01 -20.19
CA TYR A 70 14.34 -12.40 -19.28
C TYR A 70 15.68 -13.15 -19.29
N SER A 71 16.72 -12.48 -19.79
CA SER A 71 18.11 -12.98 -19.78
C SER A 71 19.05 -12.15 -18.91
N GLY A 72 18.62 -10.97 -18.44
CA GLY A 72 19.44 -10.02 -17.68
C GLY A 72 20.54 -9.32 -18.49
N ASP A 73 20.71 -9.66 -19.78
CA ASP A 73 21.73 -9.08 -20.64
C ASP A 73 21.35 -7.67 -21.14
N GLN A 74 22.29 -7.02 -21.83
CA GLN A 74 22.09 -5.67 -22.36
C GLN A 74 21.01 -5.60 -23.45
N VAL A 75 20.80 -6.68 -24.20
CA VAL A 75 19.79 -6.75 -25.27
C VAL A 75 18.40 -6.70 -24.64
N TRP A 76 18.17 -7.53 -23.62
CA TRP A 76 16.92 -7.54 -22.87
C TRP A 76 16.69 -6.20 -22.17
N LYS A 77 17.72 -5.60 -21.56
CA LYS A 77 17.60 -4.27 -20.93
C LYS A 77 17.21 -3.18 -21.93
N ASN A 78 17.76 -3.20 -23.14
CA ASN A 78 17.39 -2.25 -24.19
C ASN A 78 15.93 -2.41 -24.62
N MET A 79 15.48 -3.66 -24.80
CA MET A 79 14.07 -3.98 -25.10
C MET A 79 13.13 -3.59 -23.95
N SER A 80 13.53 -3.86 -22.70
CA SER A 80 12.81 -3.47 -21.47
C SER A 80 12.63 -1.95 -21.37
N LYS A 81 13.64 -1.15 -21.74
CA LYS A 81 13.51 0.32 -21.81
C LYS A 81 12.42 0.78 -22.78
N THR A 82 12.35 0.16 -23.96
CA THR A 82 11.27 0.44 -24.92
C THR A 82 9.92 0.07 -24.35
N LEU A 83 9.78 -1.12 -23.75
CA LEU A 83 8.54 -1.57 -23.10
C LEU A 83 8.11 -0.63 -21.97
N LEU A 84 9.04 -0.19 -21.12
CA LEU A 84 8.79 0.74 -20.02
C LEU A 84 8.14 2.05 -20.47
N SER A 85 8.40 2.51 -21.70
CA SER A 85 7.74 3.73 -22.22
C SER A 85 6.25 3.52 -22.54
N GLN A 86 5.83 2.26 -22.77
CA GLN A 86 4.47 1.89 -23.12
C GLN A 86 3.64 1.45 -21.90
N LEU A 87 4.30 1.01 -20.83
CA LEU A 87 3.64 0.55 -19.61
C LEU A 87 3.07 1.72 -18.80
N GLN A 88 1.75 1.69 -18.59
CA GLN A 88 1.06 2.68 -17.75
C GLN A 88 0.97 2.24 -16.28
N HIS A 89 0.86 0.92 -16.03
CA HIS A 89 0.61 0.43 -14.68
C HIS A 89 1.86 0.54 -13.78
N PRO A 90 1.79 1.22 -12.62
CA PRO A 90 2.96 1.52 -11.80
C PRO A 90 3.70 0.26 -11.34
N TYR A 91 2.99 -0.79 -10.95
CA TYR A 91 3.61 -2.06 -10.54
C TYR A 91 4.43 -2.72 -11.65
N LEU A 92 3.92 -2.76 -12.89
CA LEU A 92 4.67 -3.33 -14.01
C LEU A 92 5.91 -2.49 -14.29
N ARG A 93 5.81 -1.15 -14.22
CA ARG A 93 6.97 -0.27 -14.34
C ARG A 93 8.01 -0.55 -13.26
N CYS A 94 7.60 -0.69 -11.99
CA CYS A 94 8.52 -1.07 -10.90
C CYS A 94 9.19 -2.42 -11.16
N CYS A 95 8.43 -3.42 -11.62
CA CYS A 95 8.92 -4.74 -11.95
C CYS A 95 10.02 -4.72 -13.02
N PHE A 96 9.78 -4.04 -14.16
CA PHE A 96 10.78 -3.97 -15.23
C PHE A 96 11.99 -3.10 -14.86
N ASN A 97 11.79 -2.00 -14.11
CA ASN A 97 12.91 -1.23 -13.57
C ASN A 97 13.77 -2.07 -12.63
N PHE A 98 13.14 -2.85 -11.75
CA PHE A 98 13.83 -3.75 -10.82
C PHE A 98 14.67 -4.80 -11.56
N LEU A 99 14.09 -5.49 -12.53
CA LEU A 99 14.79 -6.50 -13.34
C LEU A 99 15.90 -5.93 -14.23
N SER A 100 15.79 -4.65 -14.60
CA SER A 100 16.78 -3.96 -15.43
C SER A 100 17.96 -3.40 -14.62
N SER A 101 17.95 -3.56 -13.29
CA SER A 101 19.00 -3.09 -12.40
C SER A 101 20.31 -3.86 -12.58
N ASP A 102 21.41 -3.14 -12.41
CA ASP A 102 22.74 -3.72 -12.17
C ASP A 102 23.13 -3.58 -10.71
N ALA A 103 24.13 -4.32 -10.25
CA ALA A 103 24.61 -4.28 -8.87
C ALA A 103 25.03 -2.86 -8.45
N GLU A 104 25.70 -2.13 -9.34
CA GLU A 104 26.13 -0.74 -9.11
C GLU A 104 24.95 0.26 -9.05
N SER A 105 23.82 -0.07 -9.68
CA SER A 105 22.62 0.78 -9.72
C SER A 105 21.52 0.33 -8.77
N ALA A 106 21.73 -0.72 -7.97
CA ALA A 106 20.72 -1.33 -7.10
C ALA A 106 20.06 -0.30 -6.16
N HIS A 107 20.85 0.58 -5.55
CA HIS A 107 20.32 1.64 -4.70
C HIS A 107 19.40 2.61 -5.47
N GLN A 108 19.83 3.05 -6.66
CA GLN A 108 19.05 3.96 -7.49
C GLN A 108 17.75 3.31 -7.97
N THR A 109 17.79 2.04 -8.35
CA THR A 109 16.60 1.27 -8.73
C THR A 109 15.62 1.15 -7.55
N CYS A 110 16.12 0.85 -6.34
CA CYS A 110 15.28 0.83 -5.15
C CYS A 110 14.61 2.19 -4.93
N LYS A 111 15.36 3.29 -5.05
CA LYS A 111 14.82 4.64 -4.93
C LYS A 111 13.73 4.93 -5.97
N MET A 112 13.87 4.44 -7.21
CA MET A 112 12.82 4.56 -8.23
C MET A 112 11.55 3.78 -7.86
N VAL A 113 11.67 2.54 -7.37
CA VAL A 113 10.52 1.75 -6.93
C VAL A 113 9.81 2.43 -5.75
N LEU A 114 10.56 2.90 -4.77
CA LEU A 114 10.02 3.56 -3.57
C LEU A 114 9.31 4.89 -3.87
N ASN A 115 9.74 5.60 -4.92
CA ASN A 115 9.08 6.82 -5.39
C ASN A 115 7.92 6.58 -6.37
N SER A 116 7.66 5.34 -6.77
CA SER A 116 6.57 5.02 -7.72
C SER A 116 5.19 5.04 -7.06
N ASP A 117 4.12 5.17 -7.83
CA ASP A 117 2.73 5.17 -7.33
C ASP A 117 2.19 3.75 -7.06
N ILE A 118 2.91 3.00 -6.21
CA ILE A 118 2.48 1.69 -5.70
C ILE A 118 1.98 1.81 -4.24
N ASN A 119 1.28 0.78 -3.75
CA ASN A 119 0.72 0.80 -2.40
C ASN A 119 1.80 1.06 -1.35
N PHE A 120 1.47 1.90 -0.36
CA PHE A 120 2.38 2.29 0.71
C PHE A 120 2.96 1.08 1.46
N SER A 121 2.13 0.08 1.79
CA SER A 121 2.57 -1.15 2.43
C SER A 121 3.61 -1.90 1.62
N ASP A 122 3.47 -1.91 0.29
CA ASP A 122 4.39 -2.62 -0.60
C ASP A 122 5.71 -1.87 -0.73
N LYS A 123 5.70 -0.53 -0.64
CA LYS A 123 6.94 0.26 -0.54
C LYS A 123 7.71 -0.09 0.72
N ILE A 124 7.02 -0.18 1.87
CA ILE A 124 7.67 -0.55 3.13
C ILE A 124 8.22 -1.97 3.06
N ALA A 125 7.43 -2.94 2.58
CA ALA A 125 7.88 -4.32 2.41
C ALA A 125 9.08 -4.41 1.44
N PHE A 126 9.02 -3.71 0.31
CA PHE A 126 10.12 -3.65 -0.65
C PHE A 126 11.38 -3.06 -0.01
N ALA A 127 11.26 -1.93 0.69
CA ALA A 127 12.38 -1.31 1.38
C ALA A 127 13.06 -2.29 2.36
N THR A 128 12.27 -3.02 3.15
CA THR A 128 12.81 -3.99 4.12
C THR A 128 13.50 -5.19 3.48
N CYS A 129 13.19 -5.50 2.22
CA CYS A 129 13.80 -6.62 1.51
C CYS A 129 15.07 -6.23 0.74
N PHE A 130 15.14 -4.99 0.23
CA PHE A 130 16.16 -4.62 -0.78
C PHE A 130 17.06 -3.45 -0.38
N LEU A 131 16.73 -2.67 0.66
CA LEU A 131 17.66 -1.67 1.19
C LEU A 131 18.59 -2.29 2.23
N ASN A 132 19.82 -1.78 2.31
CA ASN A 132 20.72 -2.05 3.42
C ASN A 132 20.25 -1.30 4.68
N ASP A 133 20.80 -1.63 5.85
CA ASP A 133 20.36 -1.09 7.14
C ASP A 133 20.44 0.45 7.21
N GLU A 134 21.50 1.04 6.64
CA GLU A 134 21.69 2.49 6.61
C GLU A 134 20.58 3.18 5.82
N HIS A 135 20.37 2.77 4.56
CA HIS A 135 19.34 3.35 3.69
C HIS A 135 17.93 3.01 4.14
N LEU A 136 17.71 1.84 4.74
CA LEU A 136 16.43 1.47 5.31
C LEU A 136 16.08 2.39 6.48
N THR A 137 17.04 2.62 7.38
CA THR A 137 16.85 3.53 8.53
C THR A 137 16.53 4.94 8.06
N GLU A 138 17.29 5.46 7.10
CA GLU A 138 17.04 6.76 6.49
C GLU A 138 15.64 6.83 5.85
N PHE A 139 15.29 5.83 5.02
CA PHE A 139 14.01 5.78 4.33
C PHE A 139 12.82 5.75 5.30
N ILE A 140 12.88 4.91 6.34
CA ILE A 140 11.81 4.80 7.33
C ILE A 140 11.66 6.10 8.12
N GLN A 141 12.78 6.72 8.52
CA GLN A 141 12.75 7.99 9.25
C GLN A 141 12.14 9.10 8.38
N GLN A 142 12.63 9.30 7.16
CA GLN A 142 12.13 10.32 6.23
C GLN A 142 10.65 10.09 5.87
N THR A 143 10.26 8.85 5.63
CA THR A 143 8.87 8.49 5.28
C THR A 143 7.94 8.72 6.46
N THR A 144 8.38 8.36 7.67
CA THR A 144 7.63 8.60 8.91
C THR A 144 7.43 10.10 9.12
N ASP A 145 8.49 10.89 9.05
CA ASP A 145 8.42 12.33 9.25
C ASP A 145 7.57 13.02 8.18
N HIS A 146 7.66 12.56 6.93
CA HIS A 146 6.80 13.04 5.84
C HIS A 146 5.32 12.74 6.14
N CYS A 147 4.98 11.51 6.53
CA CYS A 147 3.60 11.13 6.81
C CYS A 147 3.05 11.87 8.04
N THR A 148 3.84 11.99 9.10
CA THR A 148 3.46 12.70 10.33
C THR A 148 3.20 14.17 10.04
N ARG A 149 4.15 14.88 9.39
CA ARG A 149 4.01 16.31 9.08
C ARG A 149 2.81 16.62 8.18
N ASN A 150 2.54 15.76 7.20
CA ASN A 150 1.44 15.97 6.24
C ASN A 150 0.10 15.36 6.69
N GLY A 151 0.06 14.70 7.86
CA GLY A 151 -1.14 14.01 8.34
C GLY A 151 -1.64 12.94 7.37
N LEU A 152 -0.73 12.08 6.88
CA LEU A 152 -1.05 10.99 5.98
C LEU A 152 -1.33 9.71 6.78
N LEU A 153 -2.58 9.26 6.80
CA LEU A 153 -3.02 8.12 7.62
C LEU A 153 -2.27 6.81 7.36
N GLN A 154 -1.75 6.61 6.15
CA GLN A 154 -0.90 5.46 5.82
C GLN A 154 0.36 5.37 6.70
N GLY A 155 0.84 6.49 7.23
CA GLY A 155 1.99 6.54 8.16
C GLY A 155 1.71 5.87 9.50
N LEU A 156 0.45 5.60 9.86
CA LEU A 156 0.10 4.79 11.04
C LEU A 156 0.67 3.37 10.96
N LEU A 157 1.00 2.88 9.76
CA LEU A 157 1.74 1.63 9.60
C LEU A 157 3.13 1.68 10.24
N LEU A 158 3.78 2.85 10.23
CA LEU A 158 5.14 3.06 10.76
C LEU A 158 5.13 3.57 12.19
N THR A 159 4.23 4.52 12.50
CA THR A 159 4.17 5.12 13.84
C THR A 159 3.38 4.27 14.82
N GLY A 160 2.46 3.43 14.34
CA GLY A 160 1.39 2.90 15.18
C GLY A 160 0.49 4.03 15.70
N VAL A 161 -0.32 3.73 16.71
CA VAL A 161 -1.15 4.74 17.39
C VAL A 161 -0.59 4.98 18.79
N ASN A 162 0.62 5.54 18.86
CA ASN A 162 1.32 5.98 20.07
C ASN A 162 1.49 7.52 20.04
N GLU A 163 2.45 8.08 20.77
CA GLU A 163 2.73 9.52 20.77
C GLU A 163 2.96 10.10 19.36
N LYS A 164 3.82 9.49 18.54
CA LYS A 164 4.02 9.89 17.14
C LYS A 164 2.77 9.67 16.29
N GLY A 165 2.02 8.61 16.55
CA GLY A 165 0.73 8.35 15.91
C GLY A 165 -0.32 9.41 16.22
N VAL A 166 -0.36 9.90 17.46
CA VAL A 166 -1.24 10.99 17.90
C VAL A 166 -0.85 12.30 17.22
N GLU A 167 0.44 12.59 17.09
CA GLU A 167 0.93 13.75 16.33
C GLU A 167 0.47 13.69 14.86
N LEU A 168 0.65 12.52 14.21
CA LEU A 168 0.20 12.29 12.83
C LEU A 168 -1.32 12.51 12.70
N LEU A 169 -2.12 11.95 13.61
CA LEU A 169 -3.57 12.13 13.63
C LEU A 169 -3.96 13.59 13.88
N GLN A 170 -3.22 14.32 14.72
CA GLN A 170 -3.45 15.74 14.94
C GLN A 170 -3.21 16.55 13.67
N ASN A 171 -2.14 16.28 12.94
CA ASN A 171 -1.87 16.95 11.65
C ASN A 171 -2.92 16.58 10.59
N TYR A 172 -3.41 15.33 10.60
CA TYR A 172 -4.54 14.92 9.76
C TYR A 172 -5.81 15.72 10.07
N VAL A 173 -6.18 15.85 11.35
CA VAL A 173 -7.34 16.66 11.77
C VAL A 173 -7.15 18.13 11.40
N ASN A 174 -5.95 18.70 11.60
CA ASN A 174 -5.67 20.09 11.23
C ASN A 174 -5.88 20.34 9.73
N ARG A 175 -5.49 19.39 8.87
CA ARG A 175 -5.60 19.51 7.42
C ARG A 175 -7.01 19.27 6.89
N THR A 176 -7.76 18.35 7.50
CA THR A 176 -9.03 17.84 6.95
C THR A 176 -10.26 18.26 7.74
N SER A 177 -10.08 18.70 8.99
CA SER A 177 -11.13 18.86 10.00
C SER A 177 -11.92 17.58 10.31
N ASP A 178 -11.46 16.41 9.85
CA ASP A 178 -12.11 15.12 10.11
C ASP A 178 -11.78 14.58 11.50
N VAL A 179 -12.52 15.09 12.49
CA VAL A 179 -12.46 14.62 13.89
C VAL A 179 -13.10 13.24 14.07
N GLN A 180 -13.95 12.79 13.14
CA GLN A 180 -14.60 11.48 13.21
C GLN A 180 -13.55 10.39 13.03
N THR A 181 -12.79 10.43 11.94
CA THR A 181 -11.77 9.43 11.63
C THR A 181 -10.73 9.33 12.75
N ALA A 182 -10.23 10.47 13.24
CA ALA A 182 -9.28 10.50 14.35
C ALA A 182 -9.86 9.91 15.65
N SER A 183 -11.12 10.25 15.98
CA SER A 183 -11.79 9.71 17.17
C SER A 183 -12.03 8.21 17.08
N LEU A 184 -12.39 7.70 15.89
CA LEU A 184 -12.62 6.27 15.68
C LEU A 184 -11.31 5.48 15.80
N ILE A 185 -10.24 5.93 15.15
CA ILE A 185 -8.92 5.27 15.21
C ILE A 185 -8.41 5.23 16.65
N ALA A 186 -8.39 6.37 17.34
CA ALA A 186 -7.87 6.43 18.70
C ALA A 186 -8.73 5.64 19.71
N SER A 187 -10.04 5.48 19.44
CA SER A 187 -10.91 4.64 20.28
C SER A 187 -10.58 3.15 20.22
N LEU A 188 -9.84 2.70 19.20
CA LEU A 188 -9.36 1.31 19.09
C LEU A 188 -8.18 1.00 20.00
N VAL A 189 -7.55 2.04 20.60
CA VAL A 189 -6.33 1.91 21.39
C VAL A 189 -6.59 2.30 22.85
N PRO A 190 -6.82 1.32 23.75
CA PRO A 190 -7.19 1.57 25.14
C PRO A 190 -6.21 2.46 25.91
N SER A 191 -4.91 2.37 25.63
CA SER A 191 -3.86 3.15 26.30
C SER A 191 -4.01 4.65 26.06
N LEU A 192 -4.63 5.07 24.96
CA LEU A 192 -4.88 6.48 24.64
C LEU A 192 -6.17 7.03 25.26
N SER A 193 -6.92 6.24 26.02
CA SER A 193 -8.21 6.67 26.59
C SER A 193 -8.17 7.92 27.46
N ARG A 194 -6.99 8.29 27.97
CA ARG A 194 -6.73 9.50 28.78
C ARG A 194 -5.92 10.56 28.05
N ASP A 195 -5.55 10.32 26.79
CA ASP A 195 -4.76 11.26 26.01
C ASP A 195 -5.57 12.57 25.77
N PRO A 196 -4.99 13.76 26.04
CA PRO A 196 -5.71 15.03 25.89
C PRO A 196 -6.18 15.31 24.45
N CYS A 197 -5.39 14.95 23.43
CA CYS A 197 -5.77 15.14 22.04
C CYS A 197 -6.96 14.22 21.69
N PHE A 198 -6.90 12.97 22.13
CA PHE A 198 -8.01 12.04 21.94
C PHE A 198 -9.32 12.51 22.58
N LEU A 199 -9.26 12.99 23.83
CA LEU A 199 -10.44 13.52 24.53
C LEU A 199 -11.04 14.73 23.80
N ARG A 200 -10.19 15.59 23.24
CA ARG A 200 -10.60 16.75 22.44
C ARG A 200 -11.31 16.33 21.15
N TRP A 201 -10.73 15.42 20.37
CA TRP A 201 -11.37 14.91 19.15
C TRP A 201 -12.69 14.22 19.44
N THR A 202 -12.70 13.37 20.48
CA THR A 202 -13.90 12.66 20.93
C THR A 202 -15.02 13.63 21.29
N THR A 203 -14.71 14.69 22.03
CA THR A 203 -15.68 15.72 22.41
C THR A 203 -16.19 16.46 21.18
N ALA A 204 -15.30 16.85 20.26
CA ALA A 204 -15.68 17.51 19.01
C ALA A 204 -16.60 16.63 18.15
N TYR A 205 -16.29 15.35 18.01
CA TYR A 205 -17.11 14.41 17.26
C TYR A 205 -18.48 14.18 17.90
N ARG A 206 -18.54 14.01 19.23
CA ARG A 206 -19.82 13.90 19.95
C ARG A 206 -20.69 15.15 19.77
N ASN A 207 -20.10 16.33 19.83
CA ASN A 207 -20.80 17.59 19.60
C ASN A 207 -21.32 17.70 18.15
N LEU A 208 -20.55 17.22 17.17
CA LEU A 208 -20.99 17.18 15.77
C LEU A 208 -22.22 16.28 15.60
N LEU A 209 -22.17 15.07 16.15
CA LEU A 209 -23.28 14.11 16.11
C LEU A 209 -24.53 14.66 16.79
N ASP A 210 -24.39 15.34 17.94
CA ASP A 210 -25.51 15.98 18.62
C ASP A 210 -26.18 17.06 17.78
N ARG A 211 -25.38 17.94 17.16
CA ARG A 211 -25.90 19.01 16.28
C ARG A 211 -26.66 18.43 15.09
N TRP A 212 -26.19 17.31 14.56
CA TRP A 212 -26.85 16.57 13.48
C TRP A 212 -27.99 15.68 13.97
N LYS A 213 -28.31 15.68 15.27
CA LYS A 213 -29.35 14.85 15.88
C LYS A 213 -29.11 13.34 15.69
N LEU A 214 -27.86 12.93 15.51
CA LEU A 214 -27.43 11.53 15.34
C LEU A 214 -27.18 10.85 16.68
N TRP A 215 -28.14 10.97 17.61
CA TRP A 215 -27.97 10.49 18.99
C TRP A 215 -27.73 8.98 19.07
N LYS A 216 -28.39 8.19 18.22
CA LYS A 216 -28.19 6.73 18.15
C LYS A 216 -26.75 6.38 17.76
N VAL A 217 -26.18 7.08 16.78
CA VAL A 217 -24.79 6.87 16.34
C VAL A 217 -23.82 7.23 17.47
N ARG A 218 -24.06 8.36 18.16
CA ARG A 218 -23.28 8.75 19.33
C ARG A 218 -23.34 7.71 20.44
N SER A 219 -24.53 7.22 20.77
CA SER A 219 -24.69 6.19 21.80
C SER A 219 -23.92 4.92 21.44
N LEU A 220 -24.01 4.46 20.19
CA LEU A 220 -23.25 3.29 19.72
C LEU A 220 -21.73 3.52 19.82
N PHE A 221 -21.25 4.69 19.40
CA PHE A 221 -19.83 5.06 19.53
C PHE A 221 -19.36 5.05 20.98
N ASP A 222 -20.12 5.64 21.90
CA ASP A 222 -19.78 5.70 23.33
C ASP A 222 -19.78 4.28 23.97
N ILE A 223 -20.72 3.41 23.60
CA ILE A 223 -20.79 2.01 24.06
C ILE A 223 -19.57 1.22 23.58
N GLU A 224 -19.26 1.27 22.28
CA GLU A 224 -18.14 0.50 21.72
C GLU A 224 -16.80 0.98 22.26
N ARG A 225 -16.59 2.30 22.37
CA ARG A 225 -15.40 2.86 23.03
C ARG A 225 -15.27 2.35 24.46
N GLY A 226 -16.36 2.38 25.24
CA GLY A 226 -16.38 1.87 26.60
C GLY A 226 -16.11 0.36 26.71
N ARG A 227 -16.50 -0.42 25.69
CA ARG A 227 -16.20 -1.86 25.60
C ARG A 227 -14.72 -2.11 25.33
N VAL A 228 -14.12 -1.39 24.38
CA VAL A 228 -12.70 -1.53 24.03
C VAL A 228 -11.80 -1.16 25.21
N VAL A 229 -12.08 -0.05 25.90
CA VAL A 229 -11.30 0.38 27.07
C VAL A 229 -11.35 -0.63 28.22
N ARG A 230 -12.52 -1.23 28.49
CA ARG A 230 -12.65 -2.28 29.52
C ARG A 230 -11.83 -3.52 29.17
N LYS A 231 -11.97 -4.04 27.95
CA LYS A 231 -11.19 -5.20 27.48
C LYS A 231 -9.68 -4.95 27.53
N GLY A 232 -9.24 -3.72 27.26
CA GLY A 232 -7.83 -3.35 27.35
C GLY A 232 -7.27 -3.45 28.77
N LYS A 233 -8.08 -3.12 29.79
CA LYS A 233 -7.67 -3.21 31.21
C LYS A 233 -7.64 -4.64 31.75
N GLU A 234 -8.39 -5.56 31.16
CA GLU A 234 -8.42 -6.97 31.57
C GLU A 234 -7.24 -7.78 30.99
N ARG A 235 -6.55 -7.24 29.97
CA ARG A 235 -5.48 -7.92 29.23
C ARG A 235 -4.07 -7.42 29.54
N GLY A 236 -3.94 -6.29 30.23
CA GLY A 236 -2.67 -5.70 30.66
C GLY A 236 -2.50 -5.84 32.16
#